data_AF-A0A665TT80-F1
#
_entry.id   AF-A0A665TT80-F1
#
_cell.length_a   1.000
_cell.length_b   1.000
_cell.length_c   1.000
_cell.angle_alpha   90.00
_cell.angle_beta   90.00
_cell.angle_gamma   90.00
#
_symmetry.space_group_name_H-M   'P 1'
#
loop_
_entity.id
_entity.type
_entity.pdbx_description
1 polymer ?
#
loop_
_entity_poly.entity_id
_entity_poly.type
_entity_poly.pdbx_seq_one_letter_code
_entity_poly.pdbx_strand_id
1 'polypeptide(L)'
;MNIKHTPPLLTVGAAAYFRRHVPQARAETGKAAMGEVGAALSGSSWLLLIWQTCNLFMSVFFALATYVQINDPDAGLWMVGYGVPALLCAFIGLRPRVTETLAWRKVADLHVMISSAVVAMLGWTLYKEQITHIFHQEEGREFSGLMLTVVWLLLCRHSGRAPVGMPRVTIAVAITVFPFVAWLYYYINKELRVNWPSHCKNAI
;
A
#
# COMPACT_ATOMS: atom_id res chain seq x y z
N MET A 1 38.18 -46.78 76.40
CA MET A 1 37.95 -47.85 75.40
C MET A 1 38.06 -47.23 74.02
N ASN A 2 38.98 -47.77 73.21
CA ASN A 2 39.17 -47.51 71.77
C ASN A 2 37.84 -47.85 71.03
N ILE A 3 37.45 -47.19 69.93
CA ILE A 3 37.72 -47.65 68.55
C ILE A 3 37.40 -46.52 67.56
N LYS A 4 38.34 -46.32 66.62
CA LYS A 4 38.24 -45.52 65.39
C LYS A 4 37.27 -46.16 64.38
N HIS A 5 36.53 -45.36 63.61
CA HIS A 5 36.18 -45.67 62.22
C HIS A 5 35.85 -44.40 61.41
N THR A 6 36.69 -44.10 60.41
CA THR A 6 36.34 -43.51 59.09
C THR A 6 36.16 -44.66 58.08
N PRO A 7 35.72 -44.51 56.79
CA PRO A 7 35.45 -43.35 55.90
C PRO A 7 34.11 -43.56 55.06
N PRO A 8 33.88 -43.12 53.78
CA PRO A 8 34.49 -42.09 52.92
C PRO A 8 33.52 -41.10 52.19
N LEU A 9 34.18 -40.16 51.49
CA LEU A 9 33.73 -39.21 50.45
C LEU A 9 32.57 -39.63 49.53
N LEU A 10 31.68 -38.67 49.24
CA LEU A 10 31.16 -38.40 47.89
C LEU A 10 30.36 -37.09 47.91
N THR A 11 30.83 -36.05 47.20
CA THR A 11 30.03 -35.04 46.48
C THR A 11 30.91 -33.87 46.03
N VAL A 12 31.93 -34.16 45.20
CA VAL A 12 32.53 -33.14 44.33
C VAL A 12 32.31 -33.63 42.90
N GLY A 13 31.13 -33.35 42.34
CA GLY A 13 30.79 -33.80 40.98
C GLY A 13 29.59 -33.13 40.33
N ALA A 14 28.53 -32.80 41.08
CA ALA A 14 27.30 -32.29 40.46
C ALA A 14 27.37 -30.81 40.05
N ALA A 15 28.19 -29.99 40.72
CA ALA A 15 28.24 -28.55 40.45
C ALA A 15 29.08 -28.18 39.20
N ALA A 16 29.96 -29.06 38.74
CA ALA A 16 30.84 -28.80 37.60
C ALA A 16 30.21 -29.20 36.25
N TYR A 17 29.30 -30.18 36.24
CA TYR A 17 28.62 -30.62 35.02
C TYR A 17 27.55 -29.61 34.56
N PHE A 18 26.83 -29.01 35.50
CA PHE A 18 25.75 -28.07 35.18
C PHE A 18 26.24 -26.68 34.71
N ARG A 19 27.51 -26.33 34.96
CA ARG A 19 28.06 -25.01 34.62
C ARG A 19 28.72 -24.94 33.23
N ARG A 20 29.04 -26.07 32.60
CA ARG A 20 29.73 -26.10 31.29
C ARG A 20 28.85 -26.26 30.06
N HIS A 21 27.60 -26.70 30.17
CA HIS A 21 26.75 -26.96 28.99
C HIS A 21 25.56 -25.99 28.82
N VAL A 22 25.31 -25.12 29.79
CA VAL A 22 24.27 -24.09 29.73
C VAL A 22 24.69 -22.78 29.01
N PRO A 23 25.97 -22.35 28.96
CA PRO A 23 26.34 -21.09 28.29
C PRO A 23 26.14 -21.11 26.77
N GLN A 24 26.32 -22.29 26.15
CA GLN A 24 26.38 -22.40 24.69
C GLN A 24 24.99 -22.43 24.05
N ALA A 25 24.04 -23.17 24.63
CA ALA A 25 22.64 -23.17 24.19
C ALA A 25 21.96 -21.79 24.32
N ARG A 26 22.32 -21.02 25.36
CA ARG A 26 21.83 -19.64 25.57
C ARG A 26 22.42 -18.64 24.57
N ALA A 27 23.66 -18.85 24.14
CA ALA A 27 24.32 -18.01 23.14
C ALA A 27 23.81 -18.30 21.71
N GLU A 28 23.53 -19.57 21.39
CA GLU A 28 22.97 -19.98 20.10
C GLU A 28 21.51 -19.53 19.94
N THR A 29 20.69 -19.66 20.99
CA THR A 29 19.32 -19.09 21.02
C THR A 29 19.33 -17.57 20.93
N GLY A 30 20.28 -16.89 21.57
CA GLY A 30 20.45 -15.43 21.44
C GLY A 30 20.85 -15.00 20.02
N LYS A 31 21.77 -15.72 19.37
CA LYS A 31 22.15 -15.45 17.97
C LYS A 31 21.03 -15.75 16.98
N ALA A 32 20.29 -16.85 17.16
CA ALA A 32 19.14 -17.19 16.34
C ALA A 32 18.03 -16.14 16.48
N ALA A 33 17.67 -15.76 17.71
CA ALA A 33 16.68 -14.71 17.97
C ALA A 33 17.11 -13.35 17.41
N MET A 34 18.39 -12.98 17.53
CA MET A 34 18.90 -11.72 16.97
C MET A 34 18.94 -11.73 15.43
N GLY A 35 19.18 -12.89 14.82
CA GLY A 35 19.06 -13.11 13.38
C GLY A 35 17.62 -13.02 12.86
N GLU A 36 16.67 -13.63 13.57
CA GLU A 36 15.24 -13.55 13.25
C GLU A 36 14.70 -12.11 13.40
N VAL A 37 15.10 -11.39 14.45
CA VAL A 37 14.75 -9.97 14.63
C VAL A 37 15.36 -9.12 13.52
N GLY A 38 16.62 -9.35 13.13
CA GLY A 38 17.26 -8.65 12.03
C GLY A 38 16.55 -8.88 10.69
N ALA A 39 16.17 -10.13 10.38
CA ALA A 39 15.42 -10.47 9.18
C ALA A 39 14.00 -9.86 9.18
N ALA A 40 13.31 -9.87 10.32
CA ALA A 40 11.99 -9.27 10.47
C ALA A 40 12.00 -7.74 10.35
N LEU A 41 12.99 -7.07 10.93
CA LEU A 41 13.19 -5.63 10.79
C LEU A 41 13.50 -5.25 9.34
N SER A 42 14.38 -6.02 8.68
CA SER A 42 14.68 -5.84 7.25
C SER A 42 13.44 -6.01 6.38
N GLY A 43 12.65 -7.08 6.60
CA GLY A 43 11.39 -7.31 5.89
C GLY A 43 10.39 -6.17 6.07
N SER A 44 10.25 -5.65 7.28
CA SER A 44 9.39 -4.49 7.59
C SER A 44 9.85 -3.22 6.86
N SER A 45 11.16 -2.97 6.79
CA SER A 45 11.72 -1.84 6.04
C SER A 45 11.51 -1.96 4.53
N TRP A 46 11.68 -3.15 3.96
CA TRP A 46 11.41 -3.39 2.53
C TRP A 46 9.94 -3.19 2.16
N LEU A 47 9.02 -3.71 2.99
CA LEU A 47 7.58 -3.52 2.78
C LEU A 47 7.20 -2.04 2.84
N LEU A 48 7.80 -1.28 3.77
CA LEU A 48 7.59 0.16 3.86
C LEU A 48 8.10 0.90 2.62
N LEU A 49 9.29 0.54 2.12
CA LEU A 49 9.85 1.14 0.90
C LEU A 49 8.95 0.85 -0.31
N ILE A 50 8.53 -0.39 -0.50
CA ILE A 50 7.61 -0.76 -1.60
C ILE A 50 6.30 0.02 -1.47
N TRP A 51 5.75 0.12 -0.25
CA TRP A 51 4.54 0.89 0.02
C TRP A 51 4.69 2.37 -0.34
N GLN A 52 5.80 3.00 0.03
CA GLN A 52 6.12 4.38 -0.34
C GLN A 52 6.24 4.55 -1.85
N THR A 53 6.97 3.65 -2.50
CA THR A 53 7.14 3.63 -3.96
C THR A 53 5.80 3.50 -4.67
N CYS A 54 4.91 2.60 -4.22
CA CYS A 54 3.56 2.47 -4.78
C CYS A 54 2.75 3.77 -4.63
N ASN A 55 2.85 4.44 -3.48
CA ASN A 55 2.18 5.73 -3.27
C ASN A 55 2.74 6.84 -4.17
N LEU A 56 4.05 6.87 -4.44
CA LEU A 56 4.64 7.81 -5.38
C LEU A 56 4.18 7.53 -6.82
N PHE A 57 4.15 6.27 -7.24
CA PHE A 57 3.63 5.90 -8.56
C PHE A 57 2.15 6.26 -8.71
N MET A 58 1.32 5.96 -7.71
CA MET A 58 -0.10 6.33 -7.74
C MET A 58 -0.30 7.84 -7.66
N SER A 59 0.57 8.57 -6.96
CA SER A 59 0.58 10.04 -6.99
C SER A 59 0.83 10.57 -8.39
N VAL A 60 1.84 10.05 -9.10
CA VAL A 60 2.13 10.42 -10.49
C VAL A 60 0.96 10.06 -11.41
N PHE A 61 0.40 8.86 -11.27
CA PHE A 61 -0.75 8.43 -12.05
C PHE A 61 -1.95 9.36 -11.85
N PHE A 62 -2.32 9.67 -10.61
CA PHE A 62 -3.43 10.58 -10.33
C PHE A 62 -3.13 12.02 -10.78
N ALA A 63 -1.88 12.49 -10.71
CA ALA A 63 -1.50 13.80 -11.23
C ALA A 63 -1.64 13.86 -12.76
N LEU A 64 -1.25 12.79 -13.46
CA LEU A 64 -1.48 12.67 -14.91
C LEU A 64 -2.98 12.63 -15.22
N ALA A 65 -3.75 11.86 -14.44
CA ALA A 65 -5.21 11.84 -14.55
C ALA A 65 -5.80 13.24 -14.32
N THR A 66 -5.34 14.01 -13.34
CA THR A 66 -5.74 15.42 -13.17
C THR A 66 -5.41 16.26 -14.40
N TYR A 67 -4.20 16.12 -14.94
CA TYR A 67 -3.73 16.94 -16.05
C TYR A 67 -4.56 16.76 -17.31
N VAL A 68 -4.91 15.51 -17.67
CA VAL A 68 -5.68 15.24 -18.89
C VAL A 68 -7.09 15.82 -18.86
N GLN A 69 -7.64 16.08 -17.66
CA GLN A 69 -8.99 16.63 -17.48
C GLN A 69 -9.10 18.11 -17.80
N ILE A 70 -8.02 18.81 -18.12
CA ILE A 70 -8.11 20.18 -18.65
C ILE A 70 -8.92 20.25 -19.96
N ASN A 71 -9.01 19.12 -20.68
CA ASN A 71 -9.75 19.02 -21.94
C ASN A 71 -11.23 18.63 -21.76
N ASP A 72 -11.66 18.40 -20.54
CA ASP A 72 -12.99 17.90 -20.19
C ASP A 72 -13.99 19.07 -20.01
N PRO A 73 -15.26 18.95 -20.43
CA PRO A 73 -16.27 19.98 -20.18
C PRO A 73 -16.44 20.31 -18.69
N ASP A 74 -16.24 19.33 -17.80
CA ASP A 74 -16.37 19.44 -16.35
C ASP A 74 -15.00 19.36 -15.65
N ALA A 75 -13.96 19.92 -16.28
CA ALA A 75 -12.56 19.90 -15.85
C ALA A 75 -12.37 20.14 -14.34
N GLY A 76 -13.09 21.12 -13.77
CA GLY A 76 -12.97 21.47 -12.36
C GLY A 76 -13.28 20.30 -11.41
N LEU A 77 -14.38 19.59 -11.66
CA LEU A 77 -14.80 18.45 -10.85
C LEU A 77 -13.75 17.33 -10.88
N TRP A 78 -13.31 16.97 -12.09
CA TRP A 78 -12.39 15.86 -12.28
C TRP A 78 -10.96 16.17 -11.85
N MET A 79 -10.50 17.41 -12.06
CA MET A 79 -9.21 17.84 -11.56
C MET A 79 -9.13 17.73 -10.04
N VAL A 80 -10.20 18.10 -9.32
CA VAL A 80 -10.28 17.91 -7.86
C VAL A 80 -10.41 16.42 -7.50
N GLY A 81 -11.21 15.67 -8.26
CA GLY A 81 -11.41 14.23 -8.13
C GLY A 81 -10.11 13.43 -8.13
N TYR A 82 -9.15 13.80 -8.97
CA TYR A 82 -7.85 13.12 -9.06
C TYR A 82 -6.72 13.85 -8.31
N GLY A 83 -6.78 15.19 -8.24
CA GLY A 83 -5.68 16.01 -7.73
C GLY A 83 -5.52 15.90 -6.22
N VAL A 84 -6.64 15.82 -5.48
CA VAL A 84 -6.60 15.60 -4.03
C VAL A 84 -5.95 14.25 -3.70
N PRO A 85 -6.37 13.12 -4.28
CA PRO A 85 -5.66 11.83 -4.14
C PRO A 85 -4.19 11.91 -4.52
N ALA A 86 -3.84 12.60 -5.61
CA ALA A 86 -2.45 12.74 -6.05
C ALA A 86 -1.57 13.35 -4.95
N LEU A 87 -2.02 14.45 -4.33
CA LEU A 87 -1.30 15.11 -3.23
C LEU A 87 -1.26 14.27 -1.96
N LEU A 88 -2.38 13.63 -1.60
CA LEU A 88 -2.43 12.75 -0.42
C LEU A 88 -1.47 11.57 -0.55
N CYS A 89 -1.36 10.98 -1.74
CA CYS A 89 -0.42 9.90 -2.05
C CYS A 89 1.04 10.39 -2.04
N ALA A 90 1.31 11.59 -2.59
CA ALA A 90 2.64 12.19 -2.53
C ALA A 90 3.12 12.33 -1.08
N PHE A 91 2.25 12.82 -0.18
CA PHE A 91 2.61 12.95 1.23
C PHE A 91 2.91 11.61 1.90
N ILE A 92 2.20 10.53 1.55
CA ILE A 92 2.51 9.19 2.08
C ILE A 92 3.86 8.70 1.56
N GLY A 93 4.13 8.87 0.26
CA GLY A 93 5.40 8.50 -0.36
C GLY A 93 6.60 9.19 0.30
N LEU A 94 6.46 10.49 0.62
CA LEU A 94 7.50 11.28 1.29
C LEU A 94 7.60 10.98 2.79
N ARG A 95 6.46 10.86 3.48
CA ARG A 95 6.39 10.69 4.94
C ARG A 95 5.20 9.79 5.31
N PRO A 96 5.38 8.46 5.41
CA PRO A 96 4.28 7.51 5.68
C PRO A 96 3.47 7.79 6.94
N ARG A 97 4.07 8.43 7.95
CA ARG A 97 3.39 8.82 9.20
C ARG A 97 2.35 9.93 9.03
N VAL A 98 2.27 10.57 7.85
CA VAL A 98 1.29 11.64 7.58
C VAL A 98 -0.16 11.18 7.74
N THR A 99 -0.44 9.88 7.51
CA THR A 99 -1.78 9.30 7.68
C THR A 99 -2.28 9.34 9.12
N GLU A 100 -1.39 9.65 10.06
CA GLU A 100 -1.73 9.79 11.47
C GLU A 100 -2.15 11.20 11.87
N THR A 101 -1.94 12.17 10.98
CA THR A 101 -2.38 13.54 11.20
C THR A 101 -3.89 13.66 11.02
N LEU A 102 -4.53 14.50 11.86
CA LEU A 102 -5.97 14.74 11.75
C LEU A 102 -6.33 15.36 10.40
N ALA A 103 -5.51 16.29 9.90
CA ALA A 103 -5.72 16.96 8.62
C ALA A 103 -5.77 15.98 7.45
N TRP A 104 -4.76 15.11 7.31
CA TRP A 104 -4.72 14.11 6.22
C TRP A 104 -5.96 13.20 6.28
N ARG A 105 -6.31 12.70 7.48
CA ARG A 105 -7.46 11.80 7.64
C ARG A 105 -8.78 12.48 7.30
N LYS A 106 -8.98 13.73 7.72
CA LYS A 106 -10.23 14.46 7.44
C LYS A 106 -10.38 14.76 5.95
N VAL A 107 -9.30 15.17 5.29
CA VAL A 107 -9.32 15.39 3.83
C VAL A 107 -9.56 14.09 3.09
N ALA A 108 -8.87 13.01 3.46
CA ALA A 108 -9.07 11.70 2.84
C ALA A 108 -10.48 11.14 3.06
N ASP A 109 -11.01 11.19 4.29
CA ASP A 109 -12.35 10.71 4.61
C ASP A 109 -13.42 11.53 3.88
N LEU A 110 -13.29 12.86 3.84
CA LEU A 110 -14.20 13.73 3.09
C LEU A 110 -14.16 13.41 1.59
N HIS A 111 -12.96 13.26 1.02
CA HIS A 111 -12.80 12.95 -0.39
C HIS A 111 -13.38 11.57 -0.74
N VAL A 112 -13.16 10.55 0.11
CA VAL A 112 -13.77 9.23 -0.04
C VAL A 112 -15.29 9.30 0.03
N MET A 113 -15.86 10.09 0.95
CA MET A 113 -17.31 10.25 1.06
C MET A 113 -17.92 10.88 -0.19
N ILE A 114 -17.37 12.00 -0.66
CA ILE A 114 -17.86 12.70 -1.86
C ILE A 114 -17.68 11.80 -3.09
N SER A 115 -16.50 11.22 -3.25
CA SER A 115 -16.20 10.35 -4.40
C SER A 115 -17.08 9.11 -4.43
N SER A 116 -17.40 8.51 -3.28
CA SER A 116 -18.32 7.36 -3.23
C SER A 116 -19.74 7.74 -3.67
N ALA A 117 -20.22 8.95 -3.34
CA ALA A 117 -21.51 9.43 -3.81
C ALA A 117 -21.52 9.63 -5.33
N VAL A 118 -20.46 10.22 -5.89
CA VAL A 118 -20.30 10.40 -7.34
C VAL A 118 -20.16 9.06 -8.06
N VAL A 119 -19.35 8.13 -7.55
CA VAL A 119 -19.23 6.76 -8.07
C VAL A 119 -20.60 6.06 -8.08
N ALA A 120 -21.41 6.23 -7.04
CA ALA A 120 -22.76 5.65 -7.01
C ALA A 120 -23.68 6.27 -8.07
N MET A 121 -23.63 7.59 -8.27
CA MET A 121 -24.39 8.27 -9.33
C MET A 121 -23.96 7.81 -10.73
N LEU A 122 -22.65 7.79 -11.01
CA LEU A 122 -22.12 7.30 -12.29
C LEU A 122 -22.42 5.83 -12.50
N GLY A 123 -22.26 4.99 -11.47
CA GLY A 123 -22.59 3.57 -11.53
C GLY A 123 -24.06 3.32 -11.85
N TRP A 124 -24.95 4.18 -11.35
CA TRP A 124 -26.37 4.16 -11.71
C TRP A 124 -26.61 4.54 -13.18
N THR A 125 -25.90 5.56 -13.68
CA THR A 125 -25.92 5.94 -15.11
C THR A 125 -25.43 4.79 -15.99
N LEU A 126 -24.26 4.22 -15.70
CA LEU A 126 -23.70 3.08 -16.42
C LEU A 126 -24.68 1.90 -16.48
N TYR A 127 -25.35 1.61 -15.35
CA TYR A 127 -26.37 0.57 -15.28
C TYR A 127 -27.59 0.90 -16.15
N LYS A 128 -28.14 2.11 -16.03
CA LYS A 128 -29.34 2.50 -16.81
C LYS A 128 -29.07 2.56 -18.31
N GLU A 129 -27.92 3.07 -18.71
CA GLU A 129 -27.54 3.27 -20.11
C GLU A 129 -26.89 2.04 -20.74
N GLN A 130 -26.73 0.95 -19.95
CA GLN A 130 -26.15 -0.31 -20.40
C GLN A 130 -24.74 -0.11 -21.01
N ILE A 131 -23.95 0.78 -20.40
CA ILE A 131 -22.57 1.03 -20.83
C ILE A 131 -21.70 -0.13 -20.38
N THR A 132 -21.33 -1.00 -21.33
CA THR A 132 -20.51 -2.20 -21.08
C THR A 132 -19.02 -1.98 -21.36
N HIS A 133 -18.69 -1.04 -22.25
CA HIS A 133 -17.30 -0.74 -22.62
C HIS A 133 -16.67 0.32 -21.71
N ILE A 134 -16.44 -0.04 -20.45
CA ILE A 134 -15.99 0.86 -19.37
C ILE A 134 -14.77 1.71 -19.76
N PHE A 135 -13.75 1.14 -20.39
CA PHE A 135 -12.54 1.90 -20.74
C PHE A 135 -12.63 2.67 -22.08
N HIS A 136 -13.63 2.39 -22.92
CA HIS A 136 -13.81 3.09 -24.19
C HIS A 136 -14.70 4.32 -24.05
N GLN A 137 -15.72 4.25 -23.19
CA GLN A 137 -16.63 5.36 -22.93
C GLN A 137 -16.08 6.28 -21.85
N GLU A 138 -16.36 7.57 -21.97
CA GLU A 138 -15.91 8.62 -21.05
C GLU A 138 -16.42 8.39 -19.63
N GLU A 139 -17.74 8.26 -19.48
CA GLU A 139 -18.43 7.93 -18.21
C GLU A 139 -17.83 6.70 -17.50
N GLY A 140 -17.44 5.68 -18.27
CA GLY A 140 -16.83 4.47 -17.73
C GLY A 140 -15.40 4.70 -17.23
N ARG A 141 -14.61 5.51 -17.95
CA ARG A 141 -13.26 5.90 -17.52
C ARG A 141 -13.32 6.73 -16.26
N GLU A 142 -14.23 7.69 -16.20
CA GLU A 142 -14.48 8.54 -15.04
C GLU A 142 -14.90 7.75 -13.80
N PHE A 143 -15.90 6.87 -13.96
CA PHE A 143 -16.32 5.94 -12.91
C PHE A 143 -15.15 5.09 -12.41
N SER A 144 -14.39 4.47 -13.31
CA SER A 144 -13.28 3.58 -12.95
C SER A 144 -12.13 4.32 -12.27
N GLY A 145 -11.80 5.53 -12.76
CA GLY A 145 -10.78 6.39 -12.19
C GLY A 145 -11.15 6.82 -10.77
N LEU A 146 -12.39 7.28 -10.57
CA LEU A 146 -12.85 7.73 -9.25
C LEU A 146 -13.03 6.56 -8.27
N MET A 147 -13.45 5.39 -8.75
CA MET A 147 -13.47 4.18 -7.93
C MET A 147 -12.06 3.78 -7.47
N LEU A 148 -11.07 3.92 -8.35
CA LEU A 148 -9.67 3.68 -8.02
C LEU A 148 -9.16 4.66 -6.94
N THR A 149 -9.54 5.94 -6.97
CA THR A 149 -9.16 6.87 -5.89
C THR A 149 -9.76 6.47 -4.55
N VAL A 150 -11.04 6.06 -4.53
CA VAL A 150 -11.73 5.57 -3.33
C VAL A 150 -11.02 4.36 -2.74
N VAL A 151 -10.82 3.31 -3.56
CA VAL A 151 -10.15 2.08 -3.14
C VAL A 151 -8.73 2.37 -2.65
N TRP A 152 -7.99 3.22 -3.35
CA TRP A 152 -6.62 3.55 -2.98
C TRP A 152 -6.54 4.31 -1.64
N LEU A 153 -7.38 5.32 -1.42
CA LEU A 153 -7.39 6.08 -0.18
C LEU A 153 -7.86 5.23 1.01
N LEU A 154 -8.82 4.34 0.82
CA LEU A 154 -9.21 3.34 1.82
C LEU A 154 -8.03 2.39 2.12
N LEU A 155 -7.32 1.94 1.10
CA LEU A 155 -6.12 1.13 1.24
C LEU A 155 -5.00 1.90 1.94
N CYS A 156 -4.95 3.24 1.86
CA CYS A 156 -3.98 4.08 2.56
C CYS A 156 -4.37 4.44 4.00
N ARG A 157 -5.66 4.32 4.32
CA ARG A 157 -6.18 4.69 5.64
C ARG A 157 -5.45 3.95 6.75
N HIS A 158 -4.95 4.69 7.74
CA HIS A 158 -4.25 4.14 8.91
C HIS A 158 -2.95 3.37 8.59
N SER A 159 -2.30 3.59 7.44
CA SER A 159 -1.01 2.94 7.12
C SER A 159 0.15 3.34 8.03
N GLY A 160 0.04 4.45 8.76
CA GLY A 160 1.09 4.97 9.64
C GLY A 160 1.04 4.48 11.09
N ARG A 161 -0.03 3.77 11.50
CA ARG A 161 -0.18 3.26 12.89
C ARG A 161 0.65 2.02 13.18
N ALA A 162 0.85 1.18 12.17
CA ALA A 162 1.49 -0.12 12.29
C ALA A 162 2.32 -0.40 11.03
N PRO A 163 3.30 -1.32 11.10
CA PRO A 163 4.00 -1.78 9.91
C PRO A 163 3.00 -2.21 8.83
N VAL A 164 3.23 -1.77 7.59
CA VAL A 164 2.39 -2.15 6.46
C VAL A 164 2.60 -3.64 6.21
N GLY A 165 1.58 -4.45 6.49
CA GLY A 165 1.66 -5.90 6.34
C GLY A 165 1.77 -6.34 4.87
N MET A 166 2.37 -7.51 4.65
CA MET A 166 2.55 -8.12 3.32
C MET A 166 1.28 -8.11 2.45
N PRO A 167 0.08 -8.51 2.93
CA PRO A 167 -1.11 -8.56 2.08
C PRO A 167 -1.49 -7.19 1.51
N ARG A 168 -1.34 -6.14 2.33
CA ARG A 168 -1.64 -4.76 1.94
C ARG A 168 -0.67 -4.25 0.88
N VAL A 169 0.61 -4.60 1.01
CA VAL A 169 1.64 -4.27 0.00
C VAL A 169 1.39 -5.03 -1.29
N THR A 170 1.05 -6.32 -1.24
CA THR A 170 0.73 -7.10 -2.45
C THR A 170 -0.43 -6.51 -3.23
N ILE A 171 -1.53 -6.14 -2.53
CA ILE A 171 -2.67 -5.47 -3.15
C ILE A 171 -2.25 -4.12 -3.76
N ALA A 172 -1.46 -3.33 -3.04
CA ALA A 172 -0.97 -2.05 -3.53
C ALA A 172 -0.16 -2.22 -4.83
N VAL A 173 0.79 -3.16 -4.87
CA VAL A 173 1.58 -3.46 -6.07
C VAL A 173 0.69 -3.85 -7.24
N ALA A 174 -0.26 -4.77 -7.03
CA ALA A 174 -1.18 -5.21 -8.08
C ALA A 174 -2.01 -4.05 -8.65
N ILE A 175 -2.58 -3.22 -7.77
CA ILE A 175 -3.36 -2.05 -8.16
C ILE A 175 -2.50 -1.00 -8.85
N THR A 176 -1.26 -0.77 -8.39
CA THR A 176 -0.35 0.21 -8.98
C THR A 176 0.10 -0.20 -10.37
N VAL A 177 0.38 -1.49 -10.62
CA VAL A 177 0.84 -1.95 -11.94
C VAL A 177 -0.25 -1.84 -13.01
N PHE A 178 -1.50 -2.14 -12.64
CA PHE A 178 -2.63 -2.16 -13.56
C PHE A 178 -2.79 -0.91 -14.46
N PRO A 179 -2.88 0.33 -13.92
CA PRO A 179 -3.10 1.52 -14.74
C PRO A 179 -1.97 1.80 -15.74
N PHE A 180 -0.70 1.50 -15.40
CA PHE A 180 0.42 1.68 -16.32
C PHE A 180 0.38 0.66 -17.46
N VAL A 181 0.05 -0.60 -17.15
CA VAL A 181 -0.12 -1.64 -18.17
C VAL A 181 -1.29 -1.30 -19.09
N ALA A 182 -2.43 -0.89 -18.52
CA ALA A 182 -3.58 -0.45 -19.29
C ALA A 182 -3.23 0.75 -20.18
N TRP A 183 -2.55 1.76 -19.64
CA TRP A 183 -2.16 2.93 -20.42
C TRP A 183 -1.19 2.58 -21.56
N LEU A 184 -0.18 1.75 -21.31
CA LEU A 184 0.73 1.26 -22.34
C LEU A 184 -0.01 0.47 -23.42
N TYR A 185 -0.98 -0.35 -23.03
CA TYR A 185 -1.82 -1.11 -23.96
C TYR A 185 -2.61 -0.18 -24.89
N TYR A 186 -3.26 0.88 -24.37
CA TYR A 186 -3.98 1.87 -25.19
C TYR A 186 -3.05 2.78 -26.01
N TYR A 187 -1.82 2.99 -25.54
CA TYR A 187 -0.81 3.74 -26.29
C TYR A 187 -0.41 3.00 -27.57
N ILE A 188 -0.16 1.69 -27.46
CA ILE A 188 0.23 0.80 -28.58
C ILE A 188 -0.95 0.55 -29.52
N ASN A 189 -2.13 0.24 -28.97
CA ASN A 189 -3.34 -0.15 -29.70
C ASN A 189 -4.21 1.08 -30.02
N LYS A 190 -3.77 1.90 -30.98
CA LYS A 190 -4.40 3.18 -31.34
C LYS A 190 -5.84 3.04 -31.85
N GLU A 191 -6.20 1.89 -32.39
CA GLU A 191 -7.55 1.56 -32.86
C GLU A 191 -8.59 1.67 -31.75
N LEU A 192 -8.20 1.41 -30.49
CA LEU A 192 -9.08 1.51 -29.33
C LEU A 192 -9.45 2.96 -28.97
N ARG A 193 -8.73 3.94 -29.54
CA ARG A 193 -8.91 5.39 -29.33
C ARG A 193 -9.61 6.10 -30.49
N VAL A 194 -9.94 5.38 -31.57
CA VAL A 194 -10.54 5.98 -32.79
C VAL A 194 -11.86 6.67 -32.48
N ASN A 195 -12.67 6.04 -31.61
CA ASN A 195 -14.01 6.48 -31.23
C ASN A 195 -14.02 7.43 -30.01
N TRP A 196 -12.85 7.82 -29.48
CA TRP A 196 -12.82 8.78 -28.39
C TRP A 196 -13.32 10.15 -28.84
N PRO A 197 -13.95 10.93 -27.94
CA PRO A 197 -14.28 12.32 -28.21
C PRO A 197 -13.05 13.10 -28.70
N SER A 198 -13.26 14.10 -29.55
CA SER A 198 -12.17 14.88 -30.14
C SER A 198 -11.27 15.53 -29.08
N HIS A 199 -11.86 15.97 -27.97
CA HIS A 199 -11.15 16.58 -26.85
C HIS A 199 -10.27 15.57 -26.08
N CYS A 200 -10.59 14.27 -26.10
CA CYS A 200 -9.76 13.22 -25.50
C CYS A 200 -8.58 12.77 -26.38
N LYS A 201 -8.56 13.11 -27.69
CA LYS A 201 -7.52 12.61 -28.62
C LYS A 201 -6.14 13.24 -28.39
N ASN A 202 -6.09 14.42 -27.79
CA ASN A 202 -4.86 15.14 -27.48
C ASN A 202 -4.31 14.84 -26.07
N ALA A 203 -4.96 13.94 -25.33
CA ALA A 203 -4.61 13.63 -23.94
C ALA A 203 -3.43 12.64 -23.78
N ILE A 204 -2.89 12.08 -24.88
CA ILE A 204 -1.81 11.09 -24.90
C ILE A 204 -0.79 11.43 -25.99
#